data_AF-A0A7X7GYX6-F1
#
_entry.id   AF-A0A7X7GYX6-F1
#
_cell.length_a   1.000
_cell.length_b   1.000
_cell.length_c   1.000
_cell.angle_alpha   90.00
_cell.angle_beta   90.00
_cell.angle_gamma   90.00
#
_symmetry.space_group_name_H-M   'P 1'
#
loop_
_entity.id
_entity.type
_entity.pdbx_description
1 polymer ?
#
loop_
_entity_poly.entity_id
_entity_poly.type
_entity_poly.pdbx_seq_one_letter_code
_entity_poly.pdbx_strand_id
1 'polypeptide(L)'
;MSKIFDILPNLLRGLNYTLFVFGLTLLFSFPLSLFVAWGRVSKNKLIQKPLATYISIMRGTPLLLQIIFVYYGLPLIGIIFDRLT
;
A
#
# COMPACT_ATOMS: atom_id res chain seq x y z
N MET A 1 -8.78 14.96 33.97
CA MET A 1 -7.36 14.81 33.61
C MET A 1 -6.87 13.36 33.56
N SER A 2 -7.39 12.40 34.34
CA SER A 2 -6.91 10.99 34.34
C SER A 2 -7.14 10.20 33.04
N LYS A 3 -8.31 10.34 32.41
CA LYS A 3 -8.67 9.57 31.20
C LYS A 3 -7.70 9.71 30.01
N ILE A 4 -7.02 10.85 29.88
CA ILE A 4 -6.04 11.06 28.80
C ILE A 4 -4.81 10.18 29.01
N PHE A 5 -4.34 10.07 30.25
CA PHE A 5 -3.20 9.21 30.60
C PHE A 5 -3.54 7.73 30.47
N ASP A 6 -4.81 7.35 30.64
CA ASP A 6 -5.27 5.97 30.44
C ASP A 6 -5.32 5.55 28.95
N ILE A 7 -5.58 6.50 28.04
CA ILE A 7 -5.68 6.24 26.59
C ILE A 7 -4.33 6.40 25.89
N LEU A 8 -3.40 7.16 26.47
CA LEU A 8 -2.08 7.43 25.91
C LEU A 8 -1.29 6.16 25.51
N PRO A 9 -1.26 5.07 26.31
CA PRO A 9 -0.60 3.82 25.91
C PRO A 9 -1.22 3.18 24.65
N ASN A 10 -2.52 3.33 24.44
CA ASN A 10 -3.21 2.79 23.25
C ASN A 10 -2.86 3.62 22.01
N LEU A 11 -2.79 4.95 22.16
CA LEU A 11 -2.37 5.84 21.07
C LEU A 11 -0.91 5.59 20.67
N LEU A 12 -0.02 5.41 21.64
CA LEU A 12 1.38 5.07 21.39
C LEU A 12 1.54 3.72 20.70
N ARG A 13 0.72 2.72 21.07
CA ARG A 13 0.67 1.44 20.35
C ARG A 13 0.22 1.64 18.91
N GLY A 14 -0.88 2.37 18.67
CA GLY A 14 -1.35 2.67 17.31
C GLY A 14 -0.34 3.44 16.46
N LEU A 15 0.39 4.38 17.08
CA LEU A 15 1.50 5.08 16.45
C LEU A 15 2.62 4.11 16.03
N ASN A 16 3.01 3.19 16.92
CA ASN A 16 4.04 2.20 16.61
C ASN A 16 3.64 1.32 15.41
N TYR A 17 2.39 0.84 15.37
CA TYR A 17 1.89 0.09 14.22
C TYR A 17 1.88 0.92 12.93
N THR A 18 1.47 2.20 13.01
CA THR A 18 1.47 3.11 11.86
C THR A 18 2.89 3.30 11.31
N LEU A 19 3.87 3.54 12.18
CA LEU A 19 5.27 3.68 11.78
C LEU A 19 5.84 2.39 11.22
N PHE A 20 5.50 1.24 11.80
CA PHE A 20 5.91 -0.07 11.33
C PHE A 20 5.40 -0.35 9.91
N VAL A 21 4.09 -0.19 9.68
CA VAL A 21 3.47 -0.40 8.36
C VAL A 21 4.00 0.62 7.35
N PHE A 22 4.18 1.88 7.75
CA PHE A 22 4.78 2.91 6.90
C PHE A 22 6.20 2.55 6.48
N GLY A 23 7.03 2.10 7.42
CA GLY A 23 8.39 1.64 7.16
C GLY A 23 8.45 0.47 6.18
N LEU A 24 7.61 -0.56 6.38
CA LEU A 24 7.49 -1.67 5.45
C LEU A 24 7.00 -1.21 4.07
N THR A 25 5.98 -0.35 4.02
CA THR A 25 5.43 0.16 2.76
C THR A 25 6.49 0.92 1.97
N LEU A 26 7.28 1.78 2.61
CA LEU A 26 8.39 2.48 1.98
C LEU A 26 9.46 1.51 1.48
N LEU A 27 9.86 0.55 2.31
CA LEU A 27 10.90 -0.42 1.98
C LEU A 27 10.57 -1.21 0.70
N PHE A 28 9.31 -1.62 0.52
CA PHE A 28 8.88 -2.35 -0.67
C PHE A 28 8.50 -1.45 -1.84
N SER A 29 7.83 -0.32 -1.59
CA SER A 29 7.36 0.57 -2.65
C SER A 29 8.49 1.33 -3.32
N PHE A 30 9.53 1.71 -2.58
CA PHE A 30 10.65 2.47 -3.12
C PHE A 30 11.39 1.73 -4.24
N PRO A 31 11.93 0.51 -4.04
CA PRO A 31 12.60 -0.22 -5.12
C PRO A 31 11.64 -0.52 -6.28
N LEU A 32 10.40 -0.92 -6.00
CA LEU A 32 9.40 -1.18 -7.04
C LEU A 32 9.13 0.08 -7.88
N SER A 33 9.04 1.25 -7.24
CA SER A 33 8.82 2.53 -7.92
C SER A 33 9.98 2.90 -8.84
N LEU A 34 11.23 2.58 -8.45
CA LEU A 34 12.41 2.80 -9.29
C LEU A 34 12.35 1.95 -10.56
N PHE A 35 12.02 0.66 -10.46
CA PHE A 35 11.90 -0.22 -11.63
C PHE A 35 10.78 0.22 -12.57
N VAL A 36 9.62 0.59 -12.01
CA VAL A 36 8.47 1.08 -12.79
C VAL A 36 8.82 2.40 -13.48
N ALA A 37 9.45 3.33 -12.77
CA ALA A 37 9.88 4.62 -13.33
C ALA A 37 10.90 4.42 -14.46
N TRP A 38 11.89 3.55 -14.25
CA TRP A 38 12.89 3.25 -15.28
C TRP A 38 12.25 2.64 -16.52
N GLY A 39 11.35 1.66 -16.35
CA GLY A 39 10.60 1.08 -17.46
C GLY A 39 9.70 2.07 -18.19
N ARG A 40 9.17 3.10 -17.50
CA ARG A 40 8.33 4.14 -18.09
C ARG A 40 9.09 5.14 -18.98
N VAL A 41 10.37 5.38 -18.67
CA VAL A 41 11.28 6.24 -19.47
C VAL A 41 11.93 5.47 -20.62
N SER A 42 11.83 4.13 -20.63
CA SER A 42 12.35 3.29 -21.71
C SER A 42 11.76 3.66 -23.08
N LYS A 43 12.61 3.64 -24.11
CA LYS A 43 12.20 3.85 -25.52
C LYS A 43 11.34 2.68 -26.06
N ASN A 44 11.39 1.52 -25.41
CA ASN A 44 10.66 0.34 -25.85
C ASN A 44 9.16 0.47 -25.53
N LYS A 45 8.35 0.74 -26.56
CA LYS A 45 6.89 0.90 -26.45
C LYS A 45 6.17 -0.33 -25.87
N LEU A 46 6.74 -1.53 -26.00
CA LEU A 46 6.16 -2.76 -25.44
C LEU A 46 6.24 -2.80 -23.91
N ILE A 47 7.26 -2.19 -23.32
CA ILE A 47 7.42 -2.08 -21.86
C ILE A 47 6.71 -0.81 -21.36
N GLN A 48 6.86 0.27 -22.13
CA GLN A 48 6.38 1.58 -21.74
C GLN A 48 4.85 1.67 -21.61
N LYS A 49 4.12 1.01 -22.53
CA LYS A 49 2.64 1.01 -22.58
C LYS A 49 1.98 0.30 -21.39
N PRO A 50 2.28 -0.97 -21.08
CA PRO A 50 1.66 -1.65 -19.94
C PRO A 50 1.96 -0.94 -18.62
N LEU A 51 3.18 -0.44 -18.43
CA LEU A 51 3.53 0.36 -17.25
C LEU A 51 2.75 1.67 -17.17
N ALA A 52 2.51 2.34 -18.31
CA ALA A 52 1.67 3.54 -18.35
C ALA A 52 0.24 3.25 -17.88
N THR A 53 -0.34 2.16 -18.39
CA THR A 53 -1.69 1.72 -18.03
C THR A 53 -1.76 1.36 -16.56
N TYR A 54 -0.79 0.59 -16.05
CA TYR A 54 -0.68 0.28 -14.62
C TYR A 54 -0.64 1.56 -13.76
N ILE A 55 0.25 2.51 -14.09
CA ILE A 55 0.36 3.79 -13.36
C ILE A 55 -0.97 4.56 -13.42
N SER A 56 -1.63 4.61 -14.58
CA SER A 56 -2.88 5.32 -14.76
C SER A 56 -4.02 4.72 -13.92
N ILE A 57 -4.09 3.39 -13.84
CA ILE A 57 -5.09 2.71 -13.01
C ILE A 57 -4.78 2.97 -11.53
N MET A 58 -3.54 2.71 -11.10
CA MET A 58 -3.16 2.84 -9.70
C MET A 58 -3.30 4.26 -9.16
N ARG A 59 -3.06 5.27 -10.00
CA ARG A 59 -3.25 6.69 -9.64
C ARG A 59 -4.67 7.22 -9.91
N GLY A 60 -5.45 6.51 -10.73
CA GLY A 60 -6.82 6.88 -11.09
C GLY A 60 -7.88 6.27 -10.17
N THR A 61 -7.55 5.20 -9.45
CA THR A 61 -8.44 4.57 -8.47
C THR A 61 -8.20 5.08 -7.05
N PRO A 62 -9.25 5.35 -6.26
CA PRO A 62 -9.09 5.70 -4.84
C PRO A 62 -8.35 4.60 -4.07
N LEU A 63 -7.39 4.98 -3.22
CA LEU A 63 -6.63 4.03 -2.37
C LEU A 63 -7.58 3.18 -1.51
N LEU A 64 -8.66 3.78 -1.00
CA LEU A 64 -9.67 3.07 -0.23
C LEU A 64 -10.29 1.92 -1.04
N LEU A 65 -10.57 2.13 -2.33
CA LEU A 65 -11.12 1.09 -3.21
C LEU A 65 -10.10 -0.04 -3.42
N GLN A 66 -8.82 0.28 -3.57
CA GLN A 66 -7.76 -0.72 -3.71
C GLN A 66 -7.67 -1.60 -2.45
N ILE A 67 -7.71 -0.99 -1.27
CA ILE A 67 -7.71 -1.71 0.01
C ILE A 67 -8.96 -2.59 0.13
N ILE A 68 -10.15 -2.07 -0.19
CA ILE A 68 -11.40 -2.84 -0.19
C ILE A 68 -11.30 -4.04 -1.14
N PHE A 69 -10.79 -3.84 -2.36
CA PHE A 69 -10.61 -4.93 -3.32
C PHE A 69 -9.67 -6.02 -2.80
N VAL A 70 -8.57 -5.63 -2.14
CA VAL A 70 -7.64 -6.59 -1.56
C VAL A 70 -8.27 -7.35 -0.39
N TYR A 71 -9.00 -6.68 0.49
CA TYR A 71 -9.58 -7.31 1.69
C TYR A 71 -10.85 -8.11 1.42
N TYR A 72 -11.65 -7.74 0.42
CA TYR A 72 -12.95 -8.37 0.15
C TYR A 72 -13.01 -9.08 -1.20
N GLY A 73 -12.21 -8.67 -2.19
CA GLY A 73 -12.18 -9.28 -3.51
C GLY A 73 -11.26 -10.51 -3.59
N LEU A 74 -10.03 -10.43 -3.07
CA LEU A 74 -9.08 -11.55 -3.10
C LEU A 74 -9.55 -12.80 -2.33
N PRO A 75 -10.29 -12.69 -1.20
CA PRO A 75 -10.86 -13.88 -0.56
C PRO A 75 -11.81 -14.68 -1.45
N LEU A 76 -12.47 -14.06 -2.44
CA LEU A 76 -13.36 -14.76 -3.37
C LEU A 76 -12.62 -15.78 -4.25
N ILE A 77 -11.32 -15.57 -4.47
CA ILE A 77 -10.45 -16.48 -5.22
C ILE A 77 -9.56 -17.33 -4.30
N GLY A 78 -9.86 -17.36 -2.99
CA GLY A 78 -9.17 -18.18 -1.99
C GLY A 78 -7.91 -17.56 -1.39
N ILE A 79 -7.60 -16.29 -1.69
CA ILE A 79 -6.46 -15.58 -1.09
C ILE A 79 -6.97 -14.77 0.11
N ILE A 80 -6.67 -15.27 1.32
CA ILE A 80 -7.08 -14.65 2.57
C ILE A 80 -5.85 -14.06 3.25
N PHE A 81 -5.90 -12.77 3.58
CA PHE A 81 -4.87 -12.11 4.36
C PHE A 81 -5.27 -12.07 5.83
N ASP A 82 -4.43 -12.64 6.69
CA ASP A 82 -4.60 -12.49 8.12
C ASP A 82 -4.30 -11.06 8.54
N ARG A 83 -5.15 -10.51 9.40
CA ARG A 83 -4.92 -9.22 10.06
C ARG A 83 -3.67 -9.35 10.94
N LEU A 84 -2.68 -8.47 10.72
CA LEU A 84 -1.58 -8.29 11.66
C LEU A 84 -2.21 -7.84 12.99
N THR A 85 -2.18 -8.74 13.97
CA THR A 85 -2.85 -8.64 15.29
C THR A 85 -2.55 -7.37 16.06
#